data_AF-A0A3D4CFB9-F1
#
_entry.id   AF-A0A3D4CFB9-F1
#
_cell.length_a   1.000
_cell.length_b   1.000
_cell.length_c   1.000
_cell.angle_alpha   90.00
_cell.angle_beta   90.00
_cell.angle_gamma   90.00
#
_symmetry.space_group_name_H-M   'P 1'
#
loop_
_entity.id
_entity.type
_entity.pdbx_description
1 polymer ?
#
loop_
_entity_poly.entity_id
_entity_poly.type
_entity_poly.pdbx_seq_one_letter_code
_entity_poly.pdbx_strand_id
1 'polypeptide(L)'
;MLVFYITNTTLNQSRDINDKINNIYNPSVSTLEELKLKIIESKMLIYKWVAFPSESDNPEKKKLNHITSDEYQHIRSKLEQLSQFWPVSAKSQLDSTLKKIDDLFYEYESVKVLLPDFDSYNDAENRFLAISNVDENSYIHALSNEILWNLNDLINFQKHQTSKVSKEML
;
A
#
# COMPACT_ATOMS: atom_id res chain seq x y z
N MET A 1 -23.34 24.37 -40.28
CA MET A 1 -23.24 25.03 -38.95
C MET A 1 -23.53 24.06 -37.79
N LEU A 2 -24.56 23.20 -37.85
CA LEU A 2 -24.86 22.20 -36.79
C LEU A 2 -23.81 21.07 -36.64
N VAL A 3 -23.20 20.61 -37.73
CA VAL A 3 -22.21 19.51 -37.70
C VAL A 3 -20.95 19.88 -36.91
N PHE A 4 -20.46 21.12 -37.05
CA PHE A 4 -19.26 21.59 -36.32
C PHE A 4 -19.47 21.66 -34.80
N TYR A 5 -20.69 21.96 -34.34
CA TYR A 5 -20.99 22.03 -32.91
C TYR A 5 -21.00 20.64 -32.27
N ILE A 6 -21.59 19.65 -32.94
CA ILE A 6 -21.60 18.25 -32.50
C ILE A 6 -20.18 17.66 -32.53
N THR A 7 -19.38 17.97 -33.56
CA THR A 7 -17.97 17.54 -33.64
C THR A 7 -17.12 18.14 -32.50
N ASN A 8 -17.34 19.40 -32.11
CA ASN A 8 -16.56 20.06 -31.06
C ASN A 8 -16.92 19.56 -29.66
N THR A 9 -18.18 19.17 -29.40
CA THR A 9 -18.59 18.60 -28.11
C THR A 9 -18.06 17.19 -27.90
N THR A 10 -18.11 16.34 -28.95
CA THR A 10 -17.62 14.95 -28.87
C THR A 10 -16.09 14.89 -28.73
N LEU A 11 -15.35 15.74 -29.45
CA LEU A 11 -13.87 15.81 -29.33
C LEU A 11 -13.40 16.29 -27.95
N ASN A 12 -14.10 17.24 -27.33
CA ASN A 12 -13.75 17.72 -25.99
C ASN A 12 -14.07 16.70 -24.89
N GLN A 13 -15.16 15.92 -25.03
CA GLN A 13 -15.50 14.83 -24.11
C GLN A 13 -14.48 13.68 -24.19
N SER A 14 -14.07 13.27 -25.39
CA SER A 14 -13.05 12.22 -25.54
C SER A 14 -11.69 12.63 -24.95
N ARG A 15 -11.33 13.92 -24.97
CA ARG A 15 -10.10 14.42 -24.33
C ARG A 15 -10.18 14.37 -22.79
N ASP A 16 -11.25 14.89 -22.19
CA ASP A 16 -11.45 14.86 -20.72
C ASP A 16 -11.48 13.43 -20.16
N ILE A 17 -12.04 12.49 -20.93
CA ILE A 17 -12.08 11.07 -20.59
C ILE A 17 -10.69 10.42 -20.64
N ASN A 18 -9.93 10.67 -21.71
CA ASN A 18 -8.58 10.11 -21.87
C ASN A 18 -7.61 10.69 -20.83
N ASP A 19 -7.81 11.96 -20.45
CA ASP A 19 -7.06 12.61 -19.38
C ASP A 19 -7.34 11.97 -18.00
N LYS A 20 -8.57 11.55 -17.71
CA LYS A 20 -8.89 10.83 -16.45
C LYS A 20 -8.24 9.44 -16.40
N ILE A 21 -8.24 8.69 -17.51
CA ILE A 21 -7.57 7.37 -17.56
C ILE A 21 -6.08 7.52 -17.29
N ASN A 22 -5.40 8.41 -18.01
CA ASN A 22 -3.95 8.51 -17.98
C ASN A 22 -3.43 9.20 -16.71
N ASN A 23 -4.19 10.13 -16.12
CA ASN A 23 -3.73 10.91 -14.98
C ASN A 23 -4.31 10.47 -13.63
N ILE A 24 -5.39 9.67 -13.63
CA ILE A 24 -6.03 9.23 -12.39
C ILE A 24 -6.02 7.71 -12.27
N TYR A 25 -6.72 7.00 -13.16
CA TYR A 25 -6.97 5.57 -12.95
C TYR A 25 -5.72 4.69 -13.15
N ASN A 26 -4.95 4.89 -14.21
CA ASN A 26 -3.71 4.13 -14.43
C ASN A 26 -2.66 4.39 -13.33
N PRO A 27 -2.38 5.66 -12.95
CA PRO A 27 -1.52 5.94 -11.81
C PRO A 27 -2.04 5.37 -10.49
N SER A 28 -3.36 5.36 -10.27
CA SER A 28 -3.97 4.77 -9.07
C SER A 28 -3.71 3.28 -8.97
N VAL A 29 -3.94 2.54 -10.06
CA VAL A 29 -3.66 1.10 -10.12
C VAL A 29 -2.19 0.82 -9.83
N SER A 30 -1.28 1.50 -10.55
CA SER A 30 0.16 1.30 -10.38
C SER A 30 0.64 1.62 -8.96
N THR A 31 0.16 2.71 -8.36
CA THR A 31 0.59 3.12 -7.01
C THR A 31 0.01 2.20 -5.93
N LEU A 32 -1.22 1.68 -6.10
CA LEU A 32 -1.78 0.68 -5.20
C LEU A 32 -1.06 -0.67 -5.30
N GLU A 33 -0.66 -1.09 -6.51
CA GLU A 33 0.14 -2.29 -6.71
C GLU A 33 1.53 -2.16 -6.07
N GLU A 34 2.16 -1.00 -6.19
CA GLU A 34 3.41 -0.67 -5.50
C GLU A 34 3.23 -0.76 -3.98
N LEU A 35 2.19 -0.13 -3.41
CA LEU A 35 1.89 -0.23 -1.98
C LEU A 35 1.71 -1.69 -1.54
N LYS A 36 0.96 -2.49 -2.32
CA LYS A 36 0.75 -3.91 -2.02
C LYS A 36 2.06 -4.68 -1.97
N LEU A 37 2.96 -4.44 -2.93
CA LEU A 37 4.29 -5.05 -2.94
C LEU A 37 5.09 -4.65 -1.69
N LYS A 38 4.99 -3.39 -1.26
CA LYS A 38 5.67 -2.92 -0.04
C LYS A 38 5.16 -3.59 1.23
N ILE A 39 3.85 -3.81 1.36
CA ILE A 39 3.27 -4.54 2.50
C ILE A 39 3.72 -6.01 2.51
N ILE A 40 3.80 -6.66 1.35
CA ILE A 40 4.31 -8.04 1.24
C ILE A 40 5.80 -8.09 1.62
N GLU A 41 6.60 -7.17 1.08
CA GLU A 41 8.03 -7.06 1.35
C GLU A 41 8.28 -6.79 2.84
N SER A 42 7.56 -5.86 3.45
CA SER A 42 7.70 -5.52 4.87
C SER A 42 7.30 -6.68 5.78
N LYS A 43 6.23 -7.42 5.46
CA LYS A 43 5.80 -8.63 6.20
C LYS A 43 6.88 -9.71 6.17
N MET A 44 7.51 -9.94 5.03
CA MET A 44 8.63 -10.87 4.92
C MET A 44 9.82 -10.40 5.76
N LEU A 45 10.15 -9.11 5.70
CA LEU A 45 11.32 -8.56 6.40
C LEU A 45 11.16 -8.57 7.92
N ILE A 46 9.97 -8.28 8.46
CA ILE A 46 9.75 -8.38 9.91
C ILE A 46 9.83 -9.82 10.40
N TYR A 47 9.37 -10.80 9.62
CA TYR A 47 9.55 -12.21 9.94
C TYR A 47 11.04 -12.59 9.97
N LYS A 48 11.82 -12.14 8.97
CA LYS A 48 13.26 -12.33 8.94
C LYS A 48 13.97 -11.66 10.12
N TRP A 49 13.53 -10.47 10.51
CA TRP A 49 14.03 -9.75 11.68
C TRP A 49 13.96 -10.63 12.93
N VAL A 50 12.85 -11.35 13.13
CA VAL A 50 12.68 -12.24 14.29
C VAL A 50 13.43 -13.56 14.12
N ALA A 51 13.45 -14.12 12.91
CA ALA A 51 14.01 -15.45 12.65
C ALA A 51 15.54 -15.48 12.66
N PHE A 52 16.21 -14.40 12.21
CA PHE A 52 17.65 -14.38 11.99
C PHE A 52 18.33 -13.29 12.83
N PRO A 53 19.10 -13.67 13.86
CA PRO A 53 19.96 -12.75 14.58
C PRO A 53 20.87 -12.00 13.62
N SER A 54 20.91 -10.68 13.73
CA SER A 54 21.76 -9.82 12.90
C SER A 54 22.00 -8.47 13.56
N GLU A 55 23.13 -7.84 13.23
CA GLU A 55 23.43 -6.46 13.61
C GLU A 55 22.38 -5.48 13.07
N SER A 56 22.26 -4.35 13.76
CA SER A 56 21.37 -3.24 13.33
C SER A 56 21.68 -2.71 11.93
N ASP A 57 22.92 -2.86 11.46
CA ASP A 57 23.37 -2.38 10.17
C ASP A 57 23.06 -3.34 9.00
N ASN A 58 22.43 -4.49 9.29
CA ASN A 58 22.05 -5.50 8.33
C ASN A 58 21.19 -4.90 7.19
N PRO A 59 21.46 -5.25 5.91
CA PRO A 59 20.74 -4.69 4.78
C PRO A 59 19.22 -4.91 4.82
N GLU A 60 18.74 -6.04 5.32
CA GLU A 60 17.31 -6.35 5.42
C GLU A 60 16.64 -5.51 6.51
N LYS A 61 17.30 -5.32 7.66
CA LYS A 61 16.82 -4.42 8.72
C LYS A 61 16.73 -2.98 8.22
N LYS A 62 17.78 -2.48 7.55
CA LYS A 62 17.79 -1.16 6.90
C LYS A 62 16.68 -1.01 5.86
N LYS A 63 16.45 -2.06 5.05
CA LYS A 63 15.39 -2.06 4.04
C LYS A 63 14.01 -1.95 4.68
N LEU A 64 13.74 -2.71 5.75
CA LEU A 64 12.46 -2.61 6.45
C LEU A 64 12.22 -1.19 6.98
N ASN A 65 13.24 -0.60 7.61
CA ASN A 65 13.16 0.77 8.10
C ASN A 65 12.88 1.77 6.98
N HIS A 66 13.59 1.66 5.85
CA HIS A 66 13.38 2.53 4.70
C HIS A 66 11.97 2.39 4.09
N ILE A 67 11.41 1.17 4.05
CA ILE A 67 10.02 0.95 3.60
C ILE A 67 9.05 1.68 4.53
N THR A 68 9.20 1.51 5.85
CA THR A 68 8.25 2.04 6.84
C THR A 68 8.35 3.54 7.07
N SER A 69 9.55 4.13 6.92
CA SER A 69 9.78 5.57 7.17
C SER A 69 9.69 6.43 5.91
N ASP A 70 10.14 5.94 4.75
CA ASP A 70 10.38 6.80 3.59
C ASP A 70 9.51 6.38 2.40
N GLU A 71 9.67 5.15 1.90
CA GLU A 71 8.96 4.69 0.68
C GLU A 71 7.44 4.76 0.88
N TYR A 72 6.95 4.33 2.04
CA TYR A 72 5.53 4.40 2.38
C TYR A 72 5.01 5.85 2.37
N GLN A 73 5.74 6.82 2.90
CA GLN A 73 5.28 8.22 2.94
C GLN A 73 5.11 8.79 1.53
N HIS A 74 6.02 8.45 0.62
CA HIS A 74 5.92 8.84 -0.79
C HIS A 74 4.70 8.22 -1.47
N ILE A 75 4.50 6.91 -1.29
CA ILE A 75 3.36 6.18 -1.87
C ILE A 75 2.03 6.70 -1.30
N ARG A 76 1.97 6.90 0.02
CA ARG A 76 0.81 7.46 0.73
C ARG A 76 0.42 8.81 0.17
N SER A 77 1.35 9.75 0.09
CA SER A 77 1.08 11.11 -0.42
C SER A 77 0.54 11.08 -1.85
N LYS A 78 1.11 10.23 -2.70
CA LYS A 78 0.63 10.05 -4.08
C LYS A 78 -0.78 9.49 -4.14
N LEU A 79 -1.12 8.50 -3.31
CA LEU A 79 -2.48 7.94 -3.22
C LEU A 79 -3.47 8.97 -2.67
N GLU A 80 -3.10 9.77 -1.69
CA GLU A 80 -3.94 10.85 -1.14
C GLU A 80 -4.25 11.93 -2.19
N GLN A 81 -3.32 12.23 -3.10
CA GLN A 81 -3.53 13.13 -4.23
C GLN A 81 -4.46 12.52 -5.28
N LEU A 82 -4.21 11.27 -5.68
CA LEU A 82 -5.03 10.57 -6.67
C LEU A 82 -6.47 10.35 -6.16
N SER A 83 -6.62 10.06 -4.86
CA SER A 83 -7.92 9.75 -4.26
C SER A 83 -8.87 10.94 -4.14
N GLN A 84 -8.40 12.17 -4.37
CA GLN A 84 -9.26 13.35 -4.44
C GLN A 84 -10.28 13.25 -5.59
N PHE A 85 -9.98 12.46 -6.61
CA PHE A 85 -10.85 12.25 -7.77
C PHE A 85 -11.62 10.94 -7.72
N TRP A 86 -11.48 10.17 -6.64
CA TRP A 86 -12.18 8.89 -6.49
C TRP A 86 -13.59 9.09 -5.93
N PRO A 87 -14.52 8.15 -6.16
CA PRO A 87 -15.77 8.13 -5.42
C PRO A 87 -15.53 8.07 -3.91
N VAL A 88 -16.40 8.74 -3.14
CA VAL A 88 -16.27 8.89 -1.67
C VAL A 88 -16.09 7.55 -0.96
N SER A 89 -16.77 6.50 -1.42
CA SER A 89 -16.63 5.15 -0.86
C SER A 89 -15.21 4.59 -1.02
N ALA A 90 -14.63 4.68 -2.22
CA ALA A 90 -13.27 4.21 -2.50
C ALA A 90 -12.22 5.04 -1.76
N LYS A 91 -12.43 6.37 -1.66
CA LYS A 91 -11.57 7.24 -0.86
C LYS A 91 -11.60 6.85 0.62
N SER A 92 -12.79 6.65 1.19
CA SER A 92 -12.96 6.23 2.60
C SER A 92 -12.30 4.87 2.88
N GLN A 93 -12.42 3.92 1.94
CA GLN A 93 -11.75 2.62 2.05
C GLN A 93 -10.22 2.77 2.00
N LEU A 94 -9.68 3.63 1.14
CA LEU A 94 -8.25 3.96 1.14
C LEU A 94 -7.82 4.57 2.46
N ASP A 95 -8.54 5.57 2.97
CA ASP A 95 -8.20 6.25 4.23
C ASP A 95 -8.19 5.26 5.41
N SER A 96 -9.16 4.35 5.47
CA SER A 96 -9.17 3.27 6.46
C SER A 96 -8.00 2.29 6.28
N THR A 97 -7.63 1.98 5.03
CA THR A 97 -6.50 1.09 4.73
C THR A 97 -5.18 1.73 5.12
N LEU A 98 -4.99 3.02 4.85
CA LEU A 98 -3.78 3.75 5.23
C LEU A 98 -3.59 3.80 6.74
N LYS A 99 -4.66 4.03 7.52
CA LYS A 99 -4.61 3.95 8.98
C LYS A 99 -4.19 2.58 9.50
N LYS A 100 -4.71 1.50 8.90
CA LYS A 100 -4.29 0.13 9.25
C LYS A 100 -2.81 -0.12 8.94
N ILE A 101 -2.29 0.50 7.89
CA ILE A 101 -0.86 0.42 7.56
C ILE A 101 -0.02 1.19 8.59
N ASP A 102 -0.48 2.38 9.01
CA ASP A 102 0.15 3.13 10.11
C ASP A 102 0.18 2.26 11.40
N ASP A 103 -0.94 1.61 11.74
CA ASP A 103 -1.04 0.69 12.88
C ASP A 103 -0.11 -0.53 12.72
N LEU A 104 -0.05 -1.14 11.53
CA LEU A 104 0.84 -2.27 11.25
C LEU A 104 2.32 -1.90 11.46
N PHE A 105 2.72 -0.71 11.02
CA PHE A 105 4.10 -0.26 11.16
C PHE A 105 4.43 0.12 12.59
N TYR A 106 3.46 0.61 13.37
CA TYR A 106 3.61 0.77 14.80
C TYR A 106 3.89 -0.57 15.50
N GLU A 107 3.18 -1.64 15.14
CA GLU A 107 3.44 -2.98 15.66
C GLU A 107 4.83 -3.52 15.26
N TYR A 108 5.30 -3.17 14.05
CA TYR A 108 6.67 -3.51 13.65
C TYR A 108 7.72 -2.84 14.54
N GLU A 109 7.53 -1.58 14.92
CA GLU A 109 8.47 -0.91 15.84
C GLU A 109 8.51 -1.60 17.20
N SER A 110 7.35 -2.04 17.74
CA SER A 110 7.29 -2.83 18.97
C SER A 110 8.12 -4.11 18.87
N VAL A 111 8.08 -4.81 17.73
CA VAL A 111 8.91 -6.01 17.49
C VAL A 111 10.39 -5.67 17.35
N LYS A 112 10.73 -4.61 16.60
CA LYS A 112 12.13 -4.20 16.37
C LYS A 112 12.85 -3.84 17.66
N VAL A 113 12.15 -3.18 18.60
CA VAL A 113 12.70 -2.77 19.90
C VAL A 113 13.05 -3.96 20.80
N LEU A 114 12.38 -5.11 20.63
CA LEU A 114 12.73 -6.34 21.35
C LEU A 114 14.03 -6.96 20.86
N LEU A 115 14.36 -6.77 19.57
CA LEU A 115 15.48 -7.44 18.89
C LEU A 115 16.41 -6.49 18.10
N PRO A 116 16.97 -5.42 18.73
CA PRO A 116 17.76 -4.42 18.01
C PRO A 116 19.10 -4.94 17.47
N ASP A 117 19.78 -5.83 18.20
CA ASP A 117 21.16 -6.29 17.97
C ASP A 117 21.33 -7.78 18.30
N PHE A 118 22.53 -8.37 18.13
CA PHE A 118 22.73 -9.80 18.42
C PHE A 118 22.47 -10.19 19.88
N ASP A 119 22.84 -9.35 20.84
CA ASP A 119 22.73 -9.68 22.26
C ASP A 119 21.26 -9.83 22.67
N SER A 120 20.39 -9.01 22.10
CA SER A 120 18.95 -9.09 22.35
C SER A 120 18.29 -10.42 21.94
N TYR A 121 18.87 -11.18 20.99
CA TYR A 121 18.36 -12.50 20.61
C TYR A 121 18.72 -13.60 21.62
N ASN A 122 19.69 -13.36 22.49
CA ASN A 122 20.05 -14.28 23.57
C ASN A 122 19.08 -14.19 24.76
N ASP A 123 18.27 -13.11 24.81
CA ASP A 123 17.21 -12.97 25.80
C ASP A 123 15.98 -13.81 25.38
N ALA A 124 15.69 -14.84 26.18
CA ALA A 124 14.63 -15.79 25.89
C ALA A 124 13.23 -15.16 25.94
N GLU A 125 13.03 -14.15 26.78
CA GLU A 125 11.75 -13.44 26.92
C GLU A 125 11.49 -12.56 25.70
N ASN A 126 12.47 -11.72 25.32
CA ASN A 126 12.41 -10.89 24.12
C ASN A 126 12.15 -11.73 22.87
N ARG A 127 12.88 -12.85 22.73
CA ARG A 127 12.71 -13.76 21.59
C ARG A 127 11.32 -14.39 21.56
N PHE A 128 10.79 -14.82 22.69
CA PHE A 128 9.43 -15.37 22.77
C PHE A 128 8.39 -14.32 22.36
N LEU A 129 8.46 -13.12 22.94
CA LEU A 129 7.54 -12.02 22.63
C LEU A 129 7.60 -11.62 21.16
N ALA A 130 8.79 -11.49 20.59
CA ALA A 130 8.95 -11.15 19.18
C ALA A 130 8.35 -12.21 18.25
N ILE A 131 8.56 -13.50 18.54
CA ILE A 131 7.98 -14.62 17.79
C ILE A 131 6.45 -14.59 17.88
N SER A 132 5.88 -14.45 19.07
CA SER A 132 4.43 -14.40 19.26
C SER A 132 3.77 -13.21 18.54
N ASN A 133 4.48 -12.10 18.38
CA ASN A 133 3.96 -10.95 17.65
C ASN A 133 3.92 -11.15 16.13
N VAL A 134 4.69 -12.06 15.55
CA VAL A 134 4.78 -12.26 14.09
C VAL A 134 4.30 -13.63 13.61
N ASP A 135 3.83 -14.49 14.52
CA ASP A 135 3.31 -15.82 14.17
C ASP A 135 2.03 -15.75 13.32
N GLU A 136 1.56 -16.88 12.81
CA GLU A 136 0.39 -16.94 11.92
C GLU A 136 -0.94 -16.55 12.58
N ASN A 137 -1.01 -16.63 13.91
CA ASN A 137 -2.20 -16.27 14.70
C ASN A 137 -2.10 -14.84 15.28
N SER A 138 -1.00 -14.15 15.01
CA SER A 138 -0.72 -12.82 15.55
C SER A 138 -1.60 -11.74 14.94
N TYR A 139 -1.71 -10.63 15.69
CA TYR A 139 -2.37 -9.42 15.20
C TYR A 139 -1.71 -8.87 13.94
N ILE A 140 -0.37 -8.86 13.87
CA ILE A 140 0.39 -8.45 12.69
C ILE A 140 -0.03 -9.26 11.45
N HIS A 141 -0.16 -10.59 11.60
CA HIS A 141 -0.53 -11.45 10.49
C HIS A 141 -1.94 -11.17 10.00
N ALA A 142 -2.91 -11.07 10.92
CA ALA A 142 -4.30 -10.76 10.61
C ALA A 142 -4.44 -9.39 9.93
N LEU A 143 -3.82 -8.35 10.50
CA LEU A 143 -3.87 -6.97 9.99
C LEU A 143 -3.23 -6.88 8.60
N SER A 144 -2.09 -7.53 8.39
CA SER A 144 -1.43 -7.59 7.07
C SER A 144 -2.36 -8.20 6.02
N ASN A 145 -3.04 -9.30 6.33
CA ASN A 145 -3.94 -9.96 5.39
C ASN A 145 -5.16 -9.08 5.08
N GLU A 146 -5.71 -8.39 6.07
CA GLU A 146 -6.80 -7.44 5.88
C GLU A 146 -6.39 -6.28 4.98
N ILE A 147 -5.21 -5.70 5.20
CA ILE A 147 -4.64 -4.65 4.34
C ILE A 147 -4.50 -5.16 2.90
N LEU A 148 -3.92 -6.35 2.70
CA LEU A 148 -3.74 -6.92 1.36
C LEU A 148 -5.08 -7.19 0.66
N TRP A 149 -6.10 -7.62 1.41
CA TRP A 149 -7.44 -7.79 0.88
C TRP A 149 -8.05 -6.46 0.42
N ASN A 150 -7.98 -5.43 1.28
CA ASN A 150 -8.48 -4.08 0.96
C ASN A 150 -7.75 -3.46 -0.25
N LEU A 151 -6.42 -3.63 -0.33
CA LEU A 151 -5.64 -3.15 -1.47
C LEU A 151 -6.03 -3.85 -2.77
N ASN A 152 -6.24 -5.17 -2.74
CA ASN A 152 -6.70 -5.90 -3.93
C ASN A 152 -8.10 -5.44 -4.38
N ASP A 153 -9.01 -5.18 -3.44
CA ASP A 153 -10.34 -4.66 -3.75
C ASP A 153 -10.27 -3.27 -4.40
N LEU A 154 -9.48 -2.35 -3.84
CA LEU A 154 -9.21 -1.04 -4.43
C LEU A 154 -8.56 -1.13 -5.82
N ILE A 155 -7.59 -2.02 -6.01
CA ILE A 155 -6.94 -2.25 -7.32
C ILE A 155 -7.97 -2.71 -8.35
N ASN A 156 -8.81 -3.68 -7.98
CA ASN A 156 -9.85 -4.21 -8.88
C ASN A 156 -10.88 -3.14 -9.21
N PHE A 157 -11.28 -2.33 -8.23
CA PHE A 157 -12.16 -1.19 -8.43
C PHE A 157 -11.57 -0.21 -9.46
N GLN A 158 -10.31 0.20 -9.30
CA GLN A 158 -9.66 1.16 -10.21
C GLN A 158 -9.49 0.56 -11.62
N LYS A 159 -9.11 -0.72 -11.75
CA LYS A 159 -9.05 -1.43 -13.04
C LYS A 159 -10.40 -1.50 -13.75
N HIS A 160 -11.48 -1.67 -12.98
CA HIS A 160 -12.84 -1.65 -13.53
C HIS A 160 -13.21 -0.24 -14.03
N GLN A 161 -12.84 0.82 -13.31
CA GLN A 161 -13.03 2.21 -13.80
C GLN A 161 -12.28 2.45 -15.11
N THR A 162 -11.00 2.06 -15.20
CA THR A 162 -10.23 2.14 -16.47
C THR A 162 -10.94 1.43 -17.62
N SER A 163 -11.44 0.21 -17.37
CA SER A 163 -12.09 -0.61 -18.38
C SER A 163 -13.43 -0.07 -18.84
N LYS A 164 -14.24 0.43 -17.89
CA LYS A 164 -15.55 1.04 -18.18
C LYS A 164 -15.38 2.28 -19.05
N VAL A 165 -14.49 3.17 -18.62
CA VAL A 165 -14.23 4.43 -19.32
C VAL A 165 -13.63 4.20 -20.70
N SER A 166 -12.78 3.17 -20.87
CA SER A 166 -12.26 2.75 -22.19
C SER A 166 -13.37 2.27 -23.15
N LYS A 167 -14.37 1.56 -22.64
CA LYS A 167 -15.52 1.10 -23.45
C LYS A 167 -16.47 2.23 -23.84
N GLU A 168 -16.60 3.27 -23.02
CA GLU A 168 -17.41 4.45 -23.34
C GLU A 168 -16.79 5.31 -24.47
N MET A 169 -15.53 5.08 -24.82
CA MET A 169 -14.84 5.75 -25.93
C MET A 169 -14.96 5.03 -27.29
N LEU A 170 -15.49 3.81 -27.33
CA LEU A 170 -15.71 3.01 -28.55
C LEU A 170 -17.15 3.13 -29.04
#